data_AF-A0A2D9QPS5-F1
#
_entry.id   AF-A0A2D9QPS5-F1
#
_cell.length_a   1.000
_cell.length_b   1.000
_cell.length_c   1.000
_cell.angle_alpha   90.00
_cell.angle_beta   90.00
_cell.angle_gamma   90.00
#
_symmetry.space_group_name_H-M   'P 1'
#
loop_
_entity.id
_entity.type
_entity.pdbx_description
1 polymer ?
#
loop_
_entity_poly.entity_id
_entity_poly.type
_entity_poly.pdbx_seq_one_letter_code
_entity_poly.pdbx_strand_id
1 'polypeptide(L)'
;MSHFVTGTVATLLLLVPGIGLYADEGKPLRTLKLSAENAQLRDFVLPNPSEASYRKIPWRTSVLQGIVGAQKNDKPVMIYLMNEHPLGCT
;
A
#
# COMPACT_ATOMS: atom_id res chain seq x y z
N MET A 1 -45.23 -17.80 10.47
CA MET A 1 -44.08 -16.92 10.10
C MET A 1 -43.00 -16.81 11.18
N SER A 2 -43.09 -17.49 12.32
CA SER A 2 -42.02 -17.47 13.35
C SER A 2 -40.94 -18.55 13.14
N HIS A 3 -41.30 -19.74 12.66
CA HIS A 3 -40.35 -20.85 12.45
C HIS A 3 -39.41 -20.69 11.24
N PHE A 4 -39.73 -19.80 10.29
CA PHE A 4 -38.89 -19.57 9.11
C PHE A 4 -37.72 -18.62 9.41
N VAL A 5 -37.85 -17.77 10.43
CA VAL A 5 -36.80 -16.79 10.82
C VAL A 5 -35.77 -17.44 11.75
N THR A 6 -36.18 -18.41 12.57
CA THR A 6 -35.27 -19.09 13.51
C THR A 6 -34.31 -20.07 12.82
N GLY A 7 -34.74 -20.71 11.73
CA GLY A 7 -33.92 -21.69 11.01
C GLY A 7 -32.71 -21.08 10.30
N THR A 8 -32.88 -19.91 9.70
CA THR A 8 -31.82 -19.25 8.90
C THR A 8 -30.70 -18.68 9.76
N VAL A 9 -30.99 -18.24 10.99
CA VAL A 9 -29.96 -17.74 11.93
C VAL A 9 -29.09 -18.87 12.46
N ALA A 10 -29.67 -20.06 12.70
CA ALA A 10 -28.91 -21.22 13.18
C ALA A 10 -27.95 -21.79 12.11
N THR A 11 -28.30 -21.72 10.83
CA THR A 11 -27.43 -22.20 9.74
C THR A 11 -26.23 -21.28 9.48
N LEU A 12 -26.34 -19.97 9.74
CA LEU A 12 -25.23 -19.02 9.54
C LEU A 12 -24.11 -19.19 10.60
N LEU A 13 -24.47 -19.62 11.82
CA LEU A 13 -23.52 -19.81 12.92
C LEU A 13 -22.66 -21.08 12.79
N LEU A 14 -23.09 -22.07 12.01
CA LEU A 14 -22.35 -23.32 11.80
C LEU A 14 -21.33 -23.27 10.66
N LEU A 15 -21.28 -22.18 9.88
CA LEU A 15 -20.30 -21.97 8.81
C LEU A 15 -18.98 -21.31 9.27
N VAL A 16 -18.83 -21.02 10.57
CA VAL A 16 -17.65 -20.32 11.13
C VAL A 16 -16.81 -21.18 12.10
N PRO A 17 -16.35 -22.41 11.76
CA PRO A 17 -15.18 -22.97 12.42
C PRO A 17 -13.92 -22.96 11.54
N GLY A 18 -14.00 -22.60 10.26
CA GLY A 18 -12.90 -22.83 9.33
C GLY A 18 -11.85 -21.71 9.19
N ILE A 19 -12.19 -20.46 9.52
CA ILE A 19 -11.33 -19.31 9.17
C ILE A 19 -10.10 -19.22 10.11
N GLY A 20 -10.21 -19.72 11.35
CA GLY A 20 -9.12 -19.67 12.33
C GLY A 20 -8.09 -20.80 12.22
N LEU A 21 -8.41 -21.92 11.54
CA LEU A 21 -7.53 -23.09 11.47
C LEU A 21 -6.42 -22.98 10.41
N TYR A 22 -6.52 -22.00 9.50
CA TYR A 22 -5.50 -21.67 8.51
C TYR A 22 -4.85 -20.31 8.78
N ALA A 23 -5.01 -19.77 9.98
CA ALA A 23 -4.09 -18.75 10.44
C ALA A 23 -2.73 -19.47 10.57
N ASP A 24 -1.92 -19.39 9.50
CA ASP A 24 -0.49 -19.60 9.61
C ASP A 24 -0.05 -18.73 10.78
N GLU A 25 0.35 -19.34 11.90
CA GLU A 25 1.03 -18.64 12.98
C GLU A 25 2.36 -18.17 12.38
N GLY A 26 2.27 -17.08 11.61
CA GLY A 26 3.32 -16.58 10.77
C GLY A 26 4.53 -16.43 11.64
N LYS A 27 5.56 -17.23 11.35
CA LYS A 27 6.80 -17.27 12.12
C LYS A 27 7.21 -15.83 12.41
N PRO A 28 7.37 -15.42 13.68
CA PRO A 28 7.56 -14.02 14.02
C PRO A 28 8.71 -13.48 13.19
N LEU A 29 8.47 -12.37 12.49
CA LEU A 29 9.45 -11.77 11.60
C LEU A 29 10.73 -11.57 12.40
N ARG A 30 11.82 -12.21 11.94
CA ARG A 30 13.12 -12.06 12.58
C ARG A 30 13.49 -10.58 12.51
N THR A 31 13.53 -9.91 13.65
CA THR A 31 14.04 -8.54 13.72
C THR A 31 15.54 -8.59 13.43
N LEU A 32 15.95 -8.08 12.27
CA LEU A 32 17.35 -7.96 11.91
C LEU A 32 17.96 -6.79 12.69
N LYS A 33 18.86 -7.09 13.63
CA LYS A 33 19.67 -6.07 14.30
C LYS A 33 20.87 -5.76 13.39
N LEU A 34 20.94 -4.52 12.92
CA LEU A 34 22.03 -4.08 12.06
C LEU A 34 23.27 -3.80 12.90
N SER A 35 24.45 -4.09 12.34
CA SER A 35 25.72 -3.63 12.90
C SER A 35 25.79 -2.10 12.85
N ALA A 36 26.68 -1.51 13.64
CA ALA A 36 26.90 -0.06 13.61
C ALA A 36 27.27 0.43 12.21
N GLU A 37 28.15 -0.29 11.51
CA GLU A 37 28.54 0.01 10.12
C GLU A 37 27.35 -0.04 9.16
N ASN A 38 26.51 -1.07 9.24
CA ASN A 38 25.33 -1.18 8.38
C ASN A 38 24.27 -0.12 8.70
N ALA A 39 24.17 0.31 9.96
CA ALA A 39 23.30 1.42 10.34
C ALA A 39 23.79 2.74 9.72
N GLN A 40 25.10 3.03 9.81
CA GLN A 40 25.70 4.21 9.18
C GLN A 40 25.49 4.21 7.67
N LEU A 41 25.71 3.08 6.99
CA LEU A 41 25.49 2.96 5.54
C LEU A 41 24.03 3.19 5.17
N ARG A 42 23.09 2.63 5.93
CA ARG A 42 21.65 2.82 5.70
C ARG A 42 21.25 4.28 5.88
N ASP A 43 21.74 4.94 6.93
CA ASP A 43 21.43 6.34 7.20
C ASP A 43 22.04 7.26 6.13
N PHE A 44 23.17 6.88 5.53
CA PHE A 44 23.80 7.59 4.41
C PHE A 44 23.00 7.51 3.10
N VAL A 45 22.36 6.37 2.80
CA VAL A 45 21.61 6.18 1.53
C VAL A 45 20.15 6.64 1.61
N LEU A 46 19.62 6.89 2.82
CA LEU A 46 18.26 7.36 2.95
C LEU A 46 18.14 8.81 2.47
N PRO A 47 17.15 9.13 1.62
CA PRO A 47 16.97 10.49 1.15
C PRO A 47 16.62 11.40 2.33
N ASN A 48 17.22 12.58 2.36
CA ASN A 48 16.84 13.60 3.32
C ASN A 48 15.42 14.13 3.01
N PRO A 49 14.76 14.81 3.97
CA PRO A 49 13.38 15.26 3.77
C PRO A 49 13.15 16.19 2.57
N SER A 50 14.18 16.93 2.13
CA SER A 50 14.08 17.81 0.96
C SER A 50 14.07 17.02 -0.35
N GLU A 51 14.87 15.95 -0.44
CA GLU A 51 14.89 15.02 -1.58
C GLU A 51 13.56 14.24 -1.70
N ALA A 52 12.84 14.08 -0.59
CA ALA A 52 11.52 13.46 -0.54
C ALA A 52 10.34 14.42 -0.84
N SER A 53 10.58 15.68 -1.20
CA SER A 53 9.53 16.70 -1.35
C SER A 53 8.47 16.34 -2.41
N TYR A 54 8.83 15.54 -3.41
CA TYR A 54 7.90 15.04 -4.43
C TYR A 54 6.72 14.27 -3.83
N ARG A 55 6.86 13.68 -2.63
CA ARG A 55 5.76 12.98 -1.94
C ARG A 55 4.66 13.90 -1.44
N LYS A 56 4.92 15.20 -1.31
CA LYS A 56 3.93 16.21 -0.87
C LYS A 56 3.04 16.69 -2.02
N ILE A 57 3.43 16.42 -3.26
CA ILE A 57 2.64 16.80 -4.43
C ILE A 57 1.40 15.90 -4.47
N PRO A 58 0.17 16.46 -4.61
CA PRO A 58 -1.05 15.67 -4.69
C PRO A 58 -1.19 15.06 -6.10
N TRP A 59 -0.37 14.05 -6.39
CA TRP A 59 -0.33 13.37 -7.67
C TRP A 59 -1.70 12.81 -8.06
N ARG A 60 -2.08 12.99 -9.32
CA ARG A 60 -3.28 12.36 -9.88
C ARG A 60 -2.92 10.95 -10.34
N THR A 61 -3.76 9.97 -9.98
CA THR A 61 -3.57 8.57 -10.36
C THR A 61 -4.13 8.23 -11.75
N SER A 62 -4.83 9.17 -12.39
CA SER A 62 -5.36 9.04 -13.75
C SER A 62 -4.86 10.19 -14.61
N VAL A 63 -4.15 9.85 -15.69
CA VAL A 63 -3.64 10.83 -16.67
C VAL A 63 -4.78 11.62 -17.30
N LEU A 64 -5.85 10.95 -17.74
CA LEU A 64 -7.00 11.61 -18.37
C LEU A 64 -7.70 12.60 -17.44
N GLN A 65 -7.94 12.21 -16.19
CA GLN A 65 -8.52 13.12 -15.18
C GLN A 65 -7.59 14.30 -14.88
N GLY A 66 -6.27 14.07 -14.88
CA GLY A 66 -5.28 15.13 -14.76
C GLY A 66 -5.37 16.16 -15.89
N ILE A 67 -5.50 15.70 -17.15
CA ILE A 67 -5.64 16.57 -18.32
C ILE A 67 -6.93 17.39 -18.25
N VAL A 68 -8.08 16.75 -18.00
CA VAL A 68 -9.37 17.45 -17.86
C VAL A 68 -9.31 18.51 -16.75
N GLY A 69 -8.72 18.16 -15.60
CA GLY A 69 -8.54 19.08 -14.48
C GLY A 69 -7.62 20.27 -14.80
N ALA A 70 -6.54 20.05 -15.54
CA ALA A 70 -5.62 21.09 -15.96
C ALA A 70 -6.28 22.06 -16.94
N GLN A 71 -7.00 21.54 -17.94
CA GLN A 71 -7.79 22.35 -18.89
C GLN A 71 -8.83 23.21 -18.18
N LYS A 72 -9.60 22.63 -17.26
CA LYS A 72 -10.63 23.36 -16.50
C LYS A 72 -10.06 24.53 -15.69
N ASN A 73 -8.83 24.42 -15.22
CA ASN A 73 -8.18 25.44 -14.37
C ASN A 73 -7.15 26.30 -15.11
N ASP A 74 -7.05 26.16 -16.44
CA ASP A 74 -6.06 26.85 -17.28
C ASP A 74 -4.62 26.69 -16.75
N LYS A 75 -4.21 25.45 -16.46
CA LYS A 75 -2.87 25.12 -15.95
C LYS A 75 -2.12 24.16 -16.89
N PRO A 76 -0.78 24.25 -16.97
CA PRO A 76 0.01 23.28 -17.70
C PRO A 76 -0.05 21.89 -17.04
N VAL A 77 0.21 20.85 -17.84
CA VAL A 77 0.25 19.45 -17.38
C VAL A 77 1.70 19.00 -17.23
N MET A 78 2.03 18.40 -16.09
CA MET A 78 3.27 17.66 -15.85
C MET A 78 2.94 16.17 -15.76
N ILE A 79 3.50 15.36 -16.65
CA ILE A 79 3.37 13.90 -16.60
C ILE A 79 4.69 13.33 -16.10
N TYR A 80 4.66 12.67 -14.95
CA TYR A 80 5.80 11.97 -14.39
C TYR A 80 5.64 10.46 -14.62
N LEU A 81 6.55 9.89 -15.39
CA LEU A 81 6.60 8.45 -15.67
C LEU A 81 7.92 7.93 -15.09
N MET A 82 7.86 6.90 -14.26
CA MET A 82 9.03 6.09 -13.96
C MET A 82 8.91 4.79 -14.73
N ASN A 83 9.94 4.45 -15.51
CA ASN A 83 10.09 3.08 -16.00
C ASN A 83 10.33 2.17 -14.78
N GLU A 84 9.60 1.07 -14.74
CA GLU A 84 9.61 0.06 -13.67
C GLU A 84 10.99 -0.59 -13.51
N HIS A 85 11.93 0.05 -12.81
CA HIS A 85 13.12 -0.59 -12.24
C HIS A 85 13.53 0.20 -11.00
N PRO A 86 12.94 -0.08 -9.82
CA PRO A 86 13.24 0.66 -8.59
C PRO A 86 14.73 0.59 -8.16
N LEU A 87 15.54 -0.27 -8.80
CA LEU A 87 16.97 -0.43 -8.57
C LEU A 87 17.85 -0.23 -9.83
N GLY A 88 17.28 0.19 -10.96
CA GLY A 88 18.08 0.44 -12.18
C GLY A 88 18.84 -0.77 -12.73
N CYS A 89 18.41 -2.00 -12.45
CA CYS A 89 19.02 -3.20 -13.01
C CYS A 89 18.60 -3.36 -14.48
N THR A 90 19.31 -2.71 -15.39
CA THR A 90 19.37 -3.07 -16.82
C THR A 90 20.76 -3.58 -17.15
#